data_AF-A0A977MIT1-F1
#
_entry.id   AF-A0A977MIT1-F1
#
_cell.length_a   1.000
_cell.length_b   1.000
_cell.length_c   1.000
_cell.angle_alpha   90.00
_cell.angle_beta   90.00
_cell.angle_gamma   90.00
#
_symmetry.space_group_name_H-M   'P 1'
#
loop_
_entity.id
_entity.type
_entity.pdbx_description
1 polymer ?
#
loop_
_entity_poly.entity_id
_entity_poly.type
_entity_poly.pdbx_seq_one_letter_code
_entity_poly.pdbx_strand_id
1 'polypeptide(L)' 'EDKFRMKIFAENKHKIAKHNQKYEKGLTSYRLKPNKYSDMLHHEFVHTMNGFN' A
#
# COMPACT_ATOMS: atom_id res chain seq x y z
N GLU A 1 -14.26 -9.37 -10.28
CA GLU A 1 -13.09 -9.38 -9.39
C GLU A 1 -12.07 -8.29 -9.75
N ASP A 2 -11.73 -8.13 -11.04
CA ASP A 2 -10.72 -7.17 -11.50
C ASP A 2 -10.99 -5.69 -11.16
N LYS A 3 -12.24 -5.22 -11.23
CA LYS A 3 -12.60 -3.84 -10.86
C LYS A 3 -12.33 -3.54 -9.38
N PHE A 4 -12.49 -4.53 -8.52
CA PHE A 4 -12.26 -4.39 -7.09
C PHE A 4 -10.76 -4.33 -6.77
N ARG A 5 -9.98 -5.24 -7.35
CA ARG A 5 -8.50 -5.23 -7.26
C ARG A 5 -7.90 -3.94 -7.81
N MET A 6 -8.42 -3.45 -8.93
CA MET A 6 -7.99 -2.17 -9.51
C MET A 6 -8.29 -0.97 -8.60
N LYS A 7 -9.44 -0.97 -7.90
CA LYS A 7 -9.76 0.06 -6.91
C LYS A 7 -8.79 0.04 -5.74
N ILE A 8 -8.47 -1.15 -5.21
CA ILE A 8 -7.49 -1.32 -4.11
C ILE A 8 -6.11 -0.79 -4.53
N PHE A 9 -5.67 -1.15 -5.74
CA PHE A 9 -4.41 -0.67 -6.28
C PHE A 9 -4.36 0.86 -6.39
N ALA A 10 -5.45 1.48 -6.88
CA ALA A 10 -5.56 2.93 -6.97
C ALA A 10 -5.48 3.60 -5.58
N GLU A 11 -6.17 3.05 -4.58
CA GLU A 11 -6.13 3.56 -3.20
C GLU A 11 -4.73 3.43 -2.59
N ASN A 12 -4.07 2.29 -2.75
CA ASN A 12 -2.72 2.07 -2.25
C ASN A 12 -1.69 2.95 -2.96
N LYS A 13 -1.81 3.12 -4.29
CA LYS A 13 -0.97 4.05 -5.06
C LYS A 13 -1.12 5.49 -4.57
N HIS A 14 -2.34 5.92 -4.26
CA HIS A 14 -2.59 7.25 -3.70
C HIS A 14 -1.95 7.44 -2.32
N LYS A 15 -2.03 6.42 -1.45
CA LYS A 15 -1.36 6.44 -0.13
C LYS A 15 0.15 6.56 -0.28
N ILE A 16 0.75 5.81 -1.22
CA ILE A 16 2.18 5.88 -1.53
C ILE A 16 2.56 7.28 -2.01
N ALA A 17 1.79 7.86 -2.94
CA ALA A 17 2.05 9.21 -3.43
C ALA A 17 2.00 10.25 -2.31
N LYS A 18 1.00 10.18 -1.43
CA LYS A 18 0.90 11.06 -0.25
C LYS A 18 2.07 10.91 0.71
N HIS A 19 2.56 9.69 0.92
CA HIS A 19 3.73 9.43 1.76
C HIS A 19 5.01 9.98 1.12
N ASN A 20 5.20 9.77 -0.18
CA ASN A 20 6.37 10.29 -0.90
C ASN A 20 6.37 11.83 -0.94
N GLN A 21 5.22 12.49 -1.02
CA GLN A 21 5.12 13.94 -0.84
C GLN A 21 5.57 14.40 0.55
N LYS A 22 5.29 13.62 1.60
CA LYS A 22 5.79 13.90 2.95
C LYS A 22 7.30 13.67 3.05
N TYR A 23 7.83 12.66 2.37
CA TYR A 23 9.26 12.40 2.28
C TYR A 23 9.99 13.58 1.63
N GLU A 24 9.47 14.11 0.52
CA GLU A 24 10.05 15.28 -0.16
C GLU A 24 10.06 16.53 0.72
N LYS A 25 9.13 16.64 1.66
CA LYS A 25 9.08 17.69 2.68
C LYS A 25 9.97 17.41 3.90
N GLY A 26 10.69 16.29 3.93
CA GLY A 26 11.51 15.87 5.07
C GLY A 26 10.71 15.40 6.30
N LEU A 27 9.40 15.13 6.15
CA LEU A 27 8.52 14.69 7.25
C LEU A 27 8.57 13.18 7.48
N THR A 28 9.10 12.41 6.52
CA THR A 28 9.30 10.96 6.63
C THR A 28 10.72 10.62 6.18
N SER A 29 11.31 9.59 6.77
CA SER A 29 12.69 9.16 6.51
C SER A 29 12.84 8.13 5.38
N TYR A 30 11.73 7.63 4.83
CA TYR A 30 11.72 6.60 3.79
C TYR A 30 10.74 6.95 2.66
N ARG A 31 10.94 6.33 1.50
CA ARG A 31 10.01 6.38 0.36
C ARG A 31 9.27 5.06 0.22
N LEU A 32 8.05 5.12 -0.26
CA LEU A 32 7.26 3.95 -0.61
C LEU A 32 7.21 3.77 -2.13
N LYS A 33 7.18 2.51 -2.58
CA LYS A 33 7.03 2.13 -4.00
C LYS A 33 5.96 1.05 -4.12
N PRO A 34 5.13 1.07 -5.18
CA PRO A 34 4.23 -0.04 -5.46
C PRO A 34 5.03 -1.33 -5.71
N ASN A 35 4.54 -2.40 -5.13
CA ASN A 35 5.09 -3.75 -5.18
C ASN A 35 3.96 -4.78 -5.42
N LYS A 36 4.28 -6.07 -5.41
CA LYS A 36 3.32 -7.17 -5.60
C LYS A 36 2.20 -7.28 -4.56
N TYR A 37 2.24 -6.47 -3.51
CA TYR A 37 1.23 -6.40 -2.45
C TYR A 37 0.34 -5.15 -2.58
N SER A 38 0.48 -4.40 -3.67
CA SER A 38 -0.22 -3.12 -3.84
C SER A 38 -1.70 -3.28 -4.17
N ASP A 39 -2.14 -4.46 -4.56
CA ASP A 39 -3.52 -4.85 -4.82
C ASP A 39 -4.15 -5.67 -3.67
N MET A 40 -3.41 -5.86 -2.57
CA MET A 40 -3.90 -6.54 -1.38
C MET A 40 -4.55 -5.54 -0.41
N LEU A 41 -5.65 -5.97 0.19
CA LEU A 41 -6.24 -5.29 1.34
C LEU A 41 -5.42 -5.53 2.59
N HIS A 42 -5.56 -4.63 3.56
CA HIS A 42 -4.85 -4.73 4.84
C HIS A 42 -5.15 -6.06 5.56
N HIS A 43 -6.41 -6.51 5.56
CA HIS A 43 -6.77 -7.78 6.18
C HIS A 43 -6.18 -9.00 5.44
N GLU A 44 -6.08 -8.96 4.12
CA GLU A 44 -5.46 -10.02 3.32
C GLU A 44 -3.96 -10.07 3.58
N PHE A 45 -3.31 -8.91 3.66
CA PHE A 45 -1.90 -8.81 3.99
C PHE A 45 -1.62 -9.35 5.39
N VAL A 46 -2.43 -8.96 6.39
CA VAL A 46 -2.32 -9.46 7.76
C VAL A 46 -2.56 -10.97 7.80
N HIS A 47 -3.59 -11.50 7.16
CA HIS A 47 -3.82 -12.95 7.16
C HIS A 47 -2.68 -13.73 6.48
N THR A 48 -2.05 -13.17 5.45
CA THR A 48 -0.95 -13.83 4.71
C THR A 48 0.39 -13.75 5.44
N MET A 49 0.67 -12.64 6.12
CA MET A 49 1.98 -12.34 6.70
C MET A 49 2.02 -12.43 8.23
N ASN A 50 0.87 -12.44 8.88
CA ASN A 50 0.76 -12.58 10.33
C ASN A 50 0.45 -14.04 10.62
N GLY A 51 1.49 -14.83 10.93
CA GLY A 51 1.42 -16.27 11.21
C GLY A 51 0.73 -16.63 12.54
N PHE A 52 -0.17 -15.78 13.03
CA PHE A 52 -1.03 -16.09 14.17
C PHE A 52 -2.27 -16.81 13.63
N ASN A 53 -2.30 -18.12 13.86
CA ASN A 53 -3.47 -18.99 13.69
C ASN A 53 -4.35 -18.93 14.94
#